data_AF-A0A6C0CKM4-F1
#
_entry.id   AF-A0A6C0CKM4-F1
#
_cell.length_a   1.000
_cell.length_b   1.000
_cell.length_c   1.000
_cell.angle_alpha   90.00
_cell.angle_beta   90.00
_cell.angle_gamma   90.00
#
_symmetry.space_group_name_H-M   'P 1'
#
loop_
_entity.id
_entity.type
_entity.pdbx_description
1 polymer ?
#
loop_
_entity_poly.entity_id
_entity_poly.type
_entity_poly.pdbx_seq_one_letter_code
_entity_poly.pdbx_strand_id
1 'polypeptide(L)'
;MSQFYIATTRFTNETFFKNQQYKDKLNINGAIYGSPMRVKDTLPLDCNIFVIEMNNSKNKIEGIGLIKNYTHHDKYYRIYHDESYYPGTVKKIRFNKNGEKSFDIIYHDDETETEVDACFVQLKTKEKRDILKGDEILVNCRKRPNKDYNRYVYKGRKRIDVNIIDDPYFKKVITVLEQLLFKGARHVKRCQGISQLPKWIIQNKHNFDFTKCFNNMFNKYLK
;
A
#
# COMPACT_ATOMS: atom_id res chain seq x y z
N MET A 1 -2.04 -17.89 -22.54
CA MET A 1 -1.13 -17.08 -21.69
C MET A 1 -1.99 -16.26 -20.76
N SER A 2 -1.67 -16.18 -19.47
CA SER A 2 -2.42 -15.30 -18.55
C SER A 2 -2.25 -13.84 -18.99
N GLN A 3 -3.36 -13.14 -19.23
CA GLN A 3 -3.32 -11.73 -19.59
C GLN A 3 -2.83 -10.91 -18.39
N PHE A 4 -1.72 -10.21 -18.57
CA PHE A 4 -1.20 -9.27 -17.58
C PHE A 4 -1.70 -7.86 -17.92
N TYR A 5 -2.00 -7.10 -16.87
CA TYR A 5 -2.36 -5.70 -16.96
C TYR A 5 -1.34 -4.83 -16.23
N ILE A 6 -1.32 -3.55 -16.57
CA ILE A 6 -0.44 -2.59 -15.91
C ILE A 6 -1.28 -1.53 -15.24
N ALA A 7 -0.98 -1.29 -13.98
CA ALA A 7 -1.57 -0.24 -13.17
C ALA A 7 -0.47 0.53 -12.45
N THR A 8 -0.89 1.59 -11.78
CA THR A 8 -0.03 2.48 -11.01
C THR A 8 -0.66 2.66 -9.63
N THR A 9 0.18 2.77 -8.61
CA THR A 9 -0.19 3.32 -7.29
C THR A 9 0.69 4.52 -6.99
N ARG A 10 0.26 5.41 -6.10
CA ARG A 10 0.97 6.65 -5.81
C ARG A 10 1.33 6.72 -4.34
N PHE A 11 2.56 7.09 -4.10
CA PHE A 11 3.13 7.36 -2.80
C PHE A 11 3.65 8.79 -2.72
N THR A 12 3.61 9.35 -1.54
CA THR A 12 4.53 10.37 -1.03
C THR A 12 5.73 9.68 -0.36
N ASN A 13 6.78 10.43 -0.03
CA ASN A 13 7.89 9.88 0.78
C ASN A 13 7.39 9.23 2.08
N GLU A 14 6.46 9.88 2.76
CA GLU A 14 5.90 9.41 4.03
C GLU A 14 5.11 8.11 3.87
N THR A 15 4.18 8.05 2.92
CA THR A 15 3.36 6.86 2.69
C THR A 15 4.18 5.68 2.15
N PHE A 16 5.22 5.95 1.34
CA PHE A 16 6.16 4.91 0.92
C PHE A 16 6.93 4.34 2.11
N PHE A 17 7.44 5.21 2.99
CA PHE A 17 8.15 4.79 4.19
C PHE A 17 7.27 3.94 5.11
N LYS A 18 6.02 4.37 5.38
CA LYS A 18 5.04 3.57 6.14
C LYS A 18 4.80 2.20 5.50
N ASN A 19 4.70 2.13 4.17
CA ASN A 19 4.55 0.87 3.45
C ASN A 19 5.76 -0.07 3.66
N GLN A 20 6.99 0.45 3.56
CA GLN A 20 8.20 -0.33 3.82
C GLN A 20 8.24 -0.84 5.26
N GLN A 21 8.03 0.03 6.25
CA GLN A 21 7.99 -0.36 7.67
C GLN A 21 6.94 -1.44 7.95
N TYR A 22 5.76 -1.32 7.34
CA TYR A 22 4.70 -2.32 7.48
C TYR A 22 5.12 -3.69 6.89
N LYS A 23 5.78 -3.68 5.74
CA LYS A 23 6.32 -4.91 5.13
C LYS A 23 7.41 -5.53 6.00
N ASP A 24 8.35 -4.73 6.50
CA ASP A 24 9.46 -5.19 7.32
C ASP A 24 8.95 -5.82 8.62
N LYS A 25 8.03 -5.13 9.31
CA LYS A 25 7.39 -5.62 10.55
C LYS A 25 6.72 -6.99 10.36
N LEU A 26 6.11 -7.23 9.21
CA LEU A 26 5.37 -8.46 8.91
C LEU A 26 6.16 -9.44 8.02
N ASN A 27 7.44 -9.16 7.76
CA ASN A 27 8.30 -9.96 6.88
C ASN A 27 7.65 -10.23 5.50
N ILE A 28 7.04 -9.21 4.90
CA ILE A 28 6.39 -9.29 3.59
C ILE A 28 7.42 -9.01 2.50
N ASN A 29 7.89 -10.07 1.84
CA ASN A 29 8.86 -9.98 0.73
C ASN A 29 8.26 -9.51 -0.61
N GLY A 30 6.95 -9.31 -0.66
CA GLY A 30 6.20 -9.03 -1.87
C GLY A 30 5.67 -7.60 -1.98
N ALA A 31 4.61 -7.46 -2.75
CA ALA A 31 3.87 -6.22 -2.90
C ALA A 31 2.67 -6.19 -1.94
N ILE A 32 2.42 -5.06 -1.31
CA ILE A 32 1.19 -4.82 -0.55
C ILE A 32 0.75 -3.37 -0.71
N TYR A 33 -0.52 -3.18 -1.01
CA TYR A 33 -1.10 -1.89 -1.28
C TYR A 33 -2.44 -1.78 -0.56
N GLY A 34 -2.52 -0.87 0.39
CA GLY A 34 -3.80 -0.30 0.79
C GLY A 34 -4.27 0.65 -0.31
N SER A 35 -5.53 0.53 -0.71
CA SER A 35 -6.19 1.41 -1.65
C SER A 35 -7.49 1.97 -1.08
N PRO A 36 -7.77 3.28 -1.22
CA PRO A 36 -9.06 3.85 -0.83
C PRO A 36 -10.21 3.45 -1.77
N MET A 37 -9.88 2.99 -2.98
CA MET A 37 -10.83 2.59 -4.00
C MET A 37 -10.53 1.18 -4.51
N ARG A 38 -11.56 0.46 -4.93
CA ARG A 38 -11.34 -0.80 -5.67
C ARG A 38 -10.69 -0.50 -7.02
N VAL A 39 -9.87 -1.42 -7.50
CA VAL A 39 -9.48 -1.45 -8.90
C VAL A 39 -10.76 -1.48 -9.74
N LYS A 40 -10.86 -0.63 -10.76
CA LYS A 40 -12.07 -0.52 -11.58
C LYS A 40 -12.43 -1.86 -12.22
N ASP A 41 -13.72 -2.16 -12.28
CA ASP A 41 -14.28 -3.40 -12.83
C ASP A 41 -14.00 -3.60 -14.33
N THR A 42 -13.44 -2.58 -15.00
CA THR A 42 -12.87 -2.73 -16.35
C THR A 42 -11.71 -3.72 -16.41
N LEU A 43 -11.08 -4.03 -15.27
CA LEU A 43 -10.10 -5.09 -15.14
C LEU A 43 -10.78 -6.35 -14.59
N PRO A 44 -10.65 -7.52 -15.26
CA PRO A 44 -11.25 -8.76 -14.78
C PRO A 44 -10.78 -9.12 -13.37
N LEU A 45 -11.65 -9.74 -12.57
CA LEU A 45 -11.25 -10.32 -11.28
C LEU A 45 -10.20 -11.43 -11.49
N ASP A 46 -9.35 -11.63 -10.48
CA ASP A 46 -8.26 -12.61 -10.47
C ASP A 46 -7.16 -12.42 -11.55
N CYS A 47 -7.23 -11.35 -12.37
CA CYS A 47 -6.21 -11.06 -13.36
C CYS A 47 -4.88 -10.65 -12.70
N ASN A 48 -3.76 -10.91 -13.40
CA ASN A 48 -2.44 -10.50 -12.95
C ASN A 48 -2.20 -9.02 -13.29
N ILE A 49 -1.76 -8.22 -12.33
CA ILE A 49 -1.50 -6.79 -12.50
C ILE A 49 -0.07 -6.47 -12.05
N PHE A 50 0.72 -5.91 -12.95
CA PHE A 50 1.93 -5.18 -12.62
C PHE A 50 1.56 -3.79 -12.12
N VAL A 51 1.90 -3.48 -10.87
CA VAL A 51 1.63 -2.19 -10.23
C VAL A 51 2.93 -1.41 -10.13
N ILE A 52 3.02 -0.32 -10.86
CA ILE A 52 4.13 0.63 -10.80
C ILE A 52 3.96 1.52 -9.56
N GLU A 53 4.95 1.51 -8.66
CA GLU A 53 4.96 2.28 -7.41
C GLU A 53 5.54 3.69 -7.66
N MET A 54 4.66 4.66 -7.92
CA MET A 54 5.04 6.03 -8.22
C MET A 54 5.27 6.83 -6.94
N ASN A 55 6.50 7.26 -6.64
CA ASN A 55 6.76 8.26 -5.60
C ASN A 55 6.63 9.68 -6.20
N ASN A 56 5.49 10.31 -5.93
CA ASN A 56 5.13 11.64 -6.40
C ASN A 56 5.94 12.78 -5.77
N SER A 57 6.54 12.56 -4.59
CA SER A 57 7.42 13.53 -3.92
C SER A 57 8.77 13.62 -4.64
N LYS A 58 9.29 12.49 -5.12
CA LYS A 58 10.57 12.42 -5.85
C LYS A 58 10.41 12.47 -7.39
N ASN A 59 9.20 12.26 -7.89
CA ASN A 59 8.92 11.95 -9.31
C ASN A 59 9.75 10.75 -9.80
N LYS A 60 9.81 9.70 -8.98
CA LYS A 60 10.58 8.47 -9.22
C LYS A 60 9.72 7.23 -9.06
N ILE A 61 10.05 6.18 -9.79
CA ILE A 61 9.46 4.85 -9.57
C ILE A 61 10.31 4.15 -8.49
N GLU A 62 9.68 3.70 -7.41
CA GLU A 62 10.37 3.01 -6.30
C GLU A 62 10.40 1.48 -6.49
N GLY A 63 9.43 0.94 -7.21
CA GLY A 63 9.30 -0.50 -7.42
C GLY A 63 8.19 -0.87 -8.37
N ILE A 64 8.13 -2.15 -8.71
CA ILE A 64 7.03 -2.76 -9.46
C ILE A 64 6.58 -4.01 -8.70
N GLY A 65 5.32 -4.03 -8.27
CA GLY A 65 4.69 -5.19 -7.66
C GLY A 65 3.91 -6.03 -8.67
N LEU A 66 3.79 -7.33 -8.42
CA LEU A 66 2.89 -8.22 -9.15
C LEU A 66 1.83 -8.74 -8.19
N ILE A 67 0.58 -8.32 -8.41
CA ILE A 67 -0.59 -8.68 -7.61
C ILE A 67 -1.64 -9.39 -8.48
N LYS A 68 -2.63 -9.99 -7.83
CA LYS A 68 -3.87 -10.42 -8.47
C LYS A 68 -5.02 -9.46 -8.17
N ASN A 69 -5.96 -9.31 -9.10
CA ASN A 69 -7.12 -8.45 -8.94
C ASN A 69 -8.20 -9.07 -8.04
N TYR A 70 -7.88 -9.20 -6.76
CA TYR A 70 -8.84 -9.48 -5.71
C TYR A 70 -8.38 -8.83 -4.40
N THR A 71 -9.34 -8.54 -3.53
CA THR A 71 -9.11 -7.86 -2.25
C THR A 71 -8.95 -8.86 -1.12
N HIS A 72 -8.12 -8.52 -0.15
CA HIS A 72 -7.86 -9.34 1.03
C HIS A 72 -8.53 -8.75 2.25
N HIS A 73 -9.31 -9.58 2.96
CA HIS A 73 -10.11 -9.20 4.13
C HIS A 73 -9.90 -10.19 5.30
N ASP A 74 -8.85 -11.01 5.24
CA ASP A 74 -8.48 -12.01 6.26
C ASP A 74 -8.16 -11.38 7.62
N LYS A 75 -7.70 -10.12 7.61
CA LYS A 75 -7.50 -9.31 8.81
C LYS A 75 -7.63 -7.83 8.46
N TYR A 76 -7.58 -6.98 9.48
CA TYR A 76 -7.47 -5.55 9.27
C TYR A 76 -6.01 -5.15 9.02
N TYR A 77 -5.75 -4.48 7.90
CA TYR A 77 -4.41 -4.05 7.52
C TYR A 77 -4.25 -2.55 7.79
N ARG A 78 -3.36 -2.21 8.71
CA ARG A 78 -3.02 -0.82 9.07
C ARG A 78 -1.73 -0.39 8.38
N ILE A 79 -1.74 -0.33 7.04
CA ILE A 79 -0.53 -0.03 6.25
C ILE A 79 -0.18 1.45 6.36
N TYR A 80 -1.19 2.32 6.23
CA TYR A 80 -1.03 3.77 6.38
C TYR A 80 -1.78 4.26 7.61
N HIS A 81 -1.21 5.28 8.26
CA HIS A 81 -1.87 5.98 9.36
C HIS A 81 -3.02 6.84 8.83
N ASP A 82 -4.11 6.93 9.58
CA ASP A 82 -5.24 7.80 9.25
C ASP A 82 -4.89 9.24 9.63
N GLU A 83 -5.55 10.20 9.00
CA GLU A 83 -5.49 11.61 9.46
C GLU A 83 -6.35 11.82 10.72
N SER A 84 -7.26 10.89 11.00
CA SER A 84 -8.21 10.95 12.10
C SER A 84 -7.79 10.08 13.27
N TYR A 85 -8.18 10.52 14.47
CA TYR A 85 -8.07 9.75 15.70
C TYR A 85 -9.46 9.42 16.23
N TYR A 86 -9.64 8.19 16.66
CA TYR A 86 -10.92 7.65 17.12
C TYR A 86 -10.89 7.53 18.64
N PRO A 87 -11.76 8.25 19.36
CA PRO A 87 -11.80 8.17 20.81
C PRO A 87 -12.43 6.85 21.26
N GLY A 88 -11.89 6.30 22.34
CA GLY A 88 -12.38 5.09 22.96
C GLY A 88 -11.75 4.85 24.32
N THR A 89 -12.12 3.73 24.92
CA THR A 89 -11.68 3.33 26.25
C THR A 89 -10.99 1.97 26.19
N VAL A 90 -9.90 1.81 26.95
CA VAL A 90 -9.18 0.53 27.03
C VAL A 90 -9.99 -0.50 27.82
N LYS A 91 -10.51 -1.52 27.13
CA LYS A 91 -11.23 -2.64 27.72
C LYS A 91 -10.29 -3.66 28.37
N LYS A 92 -9.19 -3.99 27.68
CA LYS A 92 -8.22 -5.00 28.12
C LYS A 92 -6.83 -4.70 27.58
N ILE A 93 -5.81 -4.99 28.37
CA ILE A 93 -4.40 -4.95 27.95
C ILE A 93 -3.96 -6.38 27.65
N ARG A 94 -3.22 -6.55 26.56
CA ARG A 94 -2.66 -7.82 26.10
C ARG A 94 -1.16 -7.67 25.86
N PHE A 95 -0.47 -8.80 25.97
CA PHE A 95 0.94 -8.94 25.64
C PHE A 95 1.09 -10.14 24.73
N ASN A 96 1.81 -9.99 23.63
CA ASN A 96 2.16 -11.13 22.79
C ASN A 96 3.37 -11.89 23.37
N LYS A 97 3.76 -13.00 22.73
CA LYS A 97 4.89 -13.84 23.17
C LYS A 97 6.23 -13.08 23.25
N ASN A 98 6.36 -11.98 22.51
CA ASN A 98 7.56 -11.15 22.49
C ASN A 98 7.49 -9.99 23.52
N GLY A 99 6.43 -9.94 24.35
CA GLY A 99 6.20 -8.86 25.30
C GLY A 99 5.64 -7.58 24.69
N GLU A 100 5.27 -7.58 23.40
CA GLU A 100 4.70 -6.39 22.77
C GLU A 100 3.25 -6.17 23.24
N LYS A 101 2.96 -4.94 23.63
CA LYS A 101 1.69 -4.53 24.22
C LYS A 101 0.64 -4.26 23.14
N SER A 102 -0.58 -4.72 23.36
CA SER A 102 -1.75 -4.39 22.56
C SER A 102 -3.00 -4.21 23.43
N PHE A 103 -4.05 -3.64 22.86
CA PHE A 103 -5.25 -3.22 23.59
C PHE A 103 -6.52 -3.72 22.91
N ASP A 104 -7.47 -4.23 23.71
CA ASP A 104 -8.86 -4.32 23.29
C ASP A 104 -9.54 -2.99 23.64
N ILE A 105 -10.24 -2.40 22.68
CA ILE A 105 -10.76 -1.04 22.72
C ILE A 105 -12.27 -1.07 22.48
N ILE A 106 -13.00 -0.27 23.25
CA ILE A 106 -14.40 0.07 23.00
C ILE A 106 -14.42 1.53 22.54
N TYR A 107 -14.90 1.77 21.33
CA TYR A 107 -15.02 3.12 20.78
C TYR A 107 -16.28 3.81 21.29
N HIS A 108 -16.34 5.15 21.17
CA HIS A 108 -17.49 5.94 21.59
C HIS A 108 -18.75 5.74 20.73
N ASP A 109 -18.63 5.05 19.58
CA ASP A 109 -19.74 4.60 18.74
C ASP A 109 -20.12 3.13 19.00
N ASP A 110 -19.77 2.59 20.17
CA ASP A 110 -20.04 1.22 20.64
C ASP A 110 -19.37 0.09 19.83
N GLU A 111 -18.64 0.42 18.77
CA GLU A 111 -17.80 -0.54 18.04
C GLU A 111 -16.64 -1.00 18.92
N THR A 112 -16.19 -2.23 18.70
CA THR A 112 -15.05 -2.78 19.44
C THR A 112 -13.96 -3.31 18.51
N GLU A 113 -12.71 -3.15 18.95
CA GLU A 113 -11.55 -3.71 18.26
C GLU A 113 -10.61 -4.38 19.25
N THR A 114 -10.14 -5.57 18.90
CA THR A 114 -9.26 -6.38 19.74
C THR A 114 -7.84 -6.35 19.23
N GLU A 115 -6.87 -6.47 20.13
CA GLU A 115 -5.44 -6.60 19.79
C GLU A 115 -4.90 -5.42 18.96
N VAL A 116 -5.37 -4.22 19.27
CA VAL A 116 -4.84 -2.97 18.70
C VAL A 116 -3.43 -2.75 19.21
N ASP A 117 -2.46 -2.74 18.29
CA ASP A 117 -1.05 -2.51 18.63
C ASP A 117 -0.86 -1.16 19.33
N ALA A 118 -0.05 -1.15 20.40
CA ALA A 118 0.20 0.03 21.20
C ALA A 118 0.74 1.22 20.40
N CYS A 119 1.42 1.00 19.26
CA CYS A 119 1.91 2.10 18.42
C CYS A 119 0.80 2.97 17.82
N PHE A 120 -0.45 2.50 17.79
CA PHE A 120 -1.61 3.24 17.30
C PHE A 120 -2.43 3.90 18.40
N VAL A 121 -2.08 3.71 19.66
CA VAL A 121 -2.88 4.15 20.81
C VAL A 121 -2.10 5.18 21.62
N GLN A 122 -2.74 6.32 21.88
CA GLN A 122 -2.22 7.34 22.78
C GLN A 122 -3.27 7.73 23.80
N LEU A 123 -2.84 8.19 24.98
CA LEU A 123 -3.75 8.81 25.95
C LEU A 123 -4.43 10.01 25.30
N LYS A 124 -5.72 10.19 25.60
CA LYS A 124 -6.46 11.39 25.19
C LYS A 124 -5.97 12.62 25.95
N THR A 125 -5.47 12.42 27.17
CA THR A 125 -4.78 13.45 27.96
C THR A 125 -3.37 13.70 27.42
N LYS A 126 -2.77 14.84 27.77
CA LYS A 126 -1.36 15.15 27.42
C LYS A 126 -0.35 14.43 28.33
N GLU A 127 -0.81 13.56 29.22
CA GLU A 127 0.05 12.83 30.16
C GLU A 127 0.96 11.85 29.41
N LYS A 128 2.21 11.75 29.86
CA LYS A 128 3.17 10.75 29.37
C LYS A 128 3.37 9.68 30.44
N ARG A 129 2.40 8.76 30.53
CA ARG A 129 2.44 7.60 31.41
C ARG A 129 1.97 6.36 30.66
N ASP A 130 2.17 5.19 31.29
CA ASP A 130 1.63 3.95 30.76
C ASP A 130 0.10 3.99 30.68
N ILE A 131 -0.42 3.47 29.57
CA ILE A 131 -1.85 3.26 29.35
C ILE A 131 -2.32 2.06 30.21
N LEU A 132 -3.37 2.30 30.99
CA LEU A 132 -4.04 1.38 31.90
C LEU A 132 -5.44 1.01 31.39
N LYS A 133 -6.02 -0.04 31.97
CA LYS A 133 -7.41 -0.42 31.70
C LYS A 133 -8.34 0.69 32.20
N GLY A 134 -9.33 1.05 31.38
CA GLY A 134 -10.29 2.13 31.68
C GLY A 134 -9.83 3.52 31.23
N ASP A 135 -8.60 3.68 30.75
CA ASP A 135 -8.13 4.97 30.25
C ASP A 135 -8.87 5.38 28.96
N GLU A 136 -9.18 6.67 28.87
CA GLU A 136 -9.61 7.33 27.64
C GLU A 136 -8.42 7.54 26.70
N ILE A 137 -8.54 6.98 25.51
CA ILE A 137 -7.47 6.94 24.51
C ILE A 137 -7.96 7.46 23.17
N LEU A 138 -6.99 7.75 22.30
CA LEU A 138 -7.18 8.07 20.90
C LEU A 138 -6.47 6.99 20.08
N VAL A 139 -7.20 6.37 19.15
CA VAL A 139 -6.65 5.35 18.24
C VAL A 139 -6.50 5.94 16.86
N ASN A 140 -5.32 5.79 16.27
CA ASN A 140 -5.13 6.01 14.84
C ASN A 140 -5.42 4.70 14.07
N CYS A 141 -6.11 4.77 12.92
CA CYS A 141 -6.47 3.59 12.12
C CYS A 141 -7.40 2.58 12.81
N ARG A 142 -8.61 2.97 13.21
CA ARG A 142 -9.62 1.97 13.68
C ARG A 142 -9.96 0.97 12.56
N LYS A 143 -10.52 -0.21 12.87
CA LYS A 143 -10.87 -1.26 11.89
C LYS A 143 -11.77 -0.84 10.71
N ARG A 144 -12.51 0.27 10.85
CA ARG A 144 -13.45 0.79 9.84
C ARG A 144 -13.52 2.33 9.85
N PRO A 145 -12.47 3.01 9.40
CA PRO A 145 -12.48 4.46 9.38
C PRO A 145 -13.25 4.98 8.15
N ASN A 146 -13.66 6.25 8.19
CA ASN A 146 -14.40 6.88 7.11
C ASN A 146 -13.40 7.56 6.15
N LYS A 147 -13.01 6.83 5.08
CA LYS A 147 -12.20 7.24 3.90
C LYS A 147 -10.70 6.92 3.97
N ASP A 148 -10.36 5.64 4.01
CA ASP A 148 -8.97 5.25 4.27
C ASP A 148 -8.25 4.66 3.09
N TYR A 149 -6.96 5.02 3.01
CA TYR A 149 -5.99 4.35 2.18
C TYR A 149 -5.88 2.83 2.47
N ASN A 150 -6.48 2.30 3.54
CA ASN A 150 -6.45 0.86 3.87
C ASN A 150 -7.75 0.10 3.51
N ARG A 151 -8.75 0.74 2.88
CA ARG A 151 -10.08 0.16 2.65
C ARG A 151 -10.06 -1.12 1.83
N TYR A 152 -9.24 -1.16 0.78
CA TYR A 152 -9.07 -2.32 -0.10
C TYR A 152 -7.61 -2.71 -0.16
N VAL A 153 -7.31 -3.93 0.27
CA VAL A 153 -5.93 -4.41 0.34
C VAL A 153 -5.65 -5.37 -0.80
N TYR A 154 -4.64 -5.04 -1.58
CA TYR A 154 -4.10 -5.88 -2.63
C TYR A 154 -2.70 -6.31 -2.20
N LYS A 155 -2.43 -7.61 -2.26
CA LYS A 155 -1.08 -8.15 -1.99
C LYS A 155 -0.68 -9.13 -3.06
N GLY A 156 0.63 -9.30 -3.22
CA GLY A 156 1.24 -10.19 -4.19
C GLY A 156 2.60 -10.66 -3.70
N ARG A 157 3.01 -11.85 -4.11
CA ARG A 157 4.24 -12.49 -3.61
C ARG A 157 5.52 -11.97 -4.23
N LYS A 158 5.43 -11.18 -5.31
CA LYS A 158 6.57 -10.71 -6.09
C LYS A 158 6.57 -9.18 -6.16
N ARG A 159 7.72 -8.56 -5.88
CA ARG A 159 8.00 -7.12 -6.06
C ARG A 159 9.47 -6.95 -6.43
N ILE A 160 9.73 -6.12 -7.44
CA ILE A 160 11.08 -5.66 -7.79
C ILE A 160 11.27 -4.27 -7.18
N ASP A 161 12.36 -4.08 -6.47
CA ASP A 161 12.83 -2.75 -6.11
C ASP A 161 13.59 -2.12 -7.28
N VAL A 162 13.32 -0.87 -7.65
CA VAL A 162 14.02 -0.27 -8.80
C VAL A 162 15.52 -0.14 -8.53
N ASN A 163 15.94 -0.02 -7.26
CA ASN A 163 17.36 0.13 -6.93
C ASN A 163 18.21 -1.12 -7.22
N ILE A 164 17.59 -2.31 -7.29
CA ILE A 164 18.31 -3.55 -7.64
C ILE A 164 18.45 -3.76 -9.15
N ILE A 165 17.77 -2.95 -9.97
CA ILE A 165 17.83 -3.06 -11.43
C ILE A 165 19.16 -2.47 -11.89
N ASP A 166 20.06 -3.33 -12.34
CA ASP A 166 21.39 -2.98 -12.85
C ASP A 166 21.44 -2.90 -14.39
N ASP A 167 20.57 -3.65 -15.07
CA ASP A 167 20.50 -3.79 -16.52
C ASP A 167 20.23 -2.43 -17.22
N PRO A 168 21.11 -1.99 -18.13
CA PRO A 168 20.98 -0.70 -18.80
C PRO A 168 19.68 -0.53 -19.60
N TYR A 169 19.18 -1.61 -20.23
CA TYR A 169 17.93 -1.58 -20.98
C TYR A 169 16.75 -1.34 -20.04
N PHE A 170 16.67 -2.10 -18.94
CA PHE A 170 15.59 -1.91 -17.96
C PHE A 170 15.66 -0.56 -17.26
N LYS A 171 16.86 -0.07 -16.92
CA LYS A 171 17.05 1.31 -16.41
C LYS A 171 16.52 2.36 -17.38
N LYS A 172 16.77 2.18 -18.68
CA LYS A 172 16.27 3.11 -19.71
C LYS A 172 14.74 3.07 -19.79
N VAL A 173 14.13 1.88 -19.72
CA VAL A 173 12.67 1.72 -19.71
C VAL A 173 12.04 2.42 -18.49
N ILE A 174 12.61 2.23 -17.29
CA ILE A 174 12.17 2.93 -16.08
C ILE A 174 12.27 4.44 -16.25
N THR A 175 13.40 4.94 -16.78
CA THR A 175 13.60 6.37 -17.04
C THR A 175 12.54 6.94 -18.00
N VAL A 176 12.19 6.20 -19.06
CA VAL A 176 11.13 6.60 -20.00
C VAL A 176 9.77 6.63 -19.29
N LEU A 177 9.45 5.61 -18.51
CA LEU A 177 8.21 5.58 -17.72
C LEU A 177 8.12 6.75 -16.75
N GLU A 178 9.22 7.13 -16.08
CA GLU A 178 9.24 8.31 -15.21
C GLU A 178 8.89 9.60 -15.97
N GLN A 179 9.39 9.78 -17.20
CA GLN A 179 8.99 10.94 -18.01
C GLN A 179 7.49 10.91 -18.32
N LEU A 180 6.96 9.76 -18.73
CA LEU A 180 5.55 9.59 -19.12
C LEU A 180 4.59 9.74 -17.92
N LEU A 181 5.01 9.26 -16.74
CA LEU A 181 4.16 9.18 -15.56
C LEU A 181 4.12 10.49 -14.77
N PHE A 182 5.23 11.24 -14.71
CA PHE A 182 5.35 12.41 -13.83
C PHE A 182 5.37 13.75 -14.55
N LYS A 183 5.61 13.80 -15.87
CA LYS A 183 5.78 15.05 -16.62
C LYS A 183 4.74 15.25 -17.72
N GLY A 184 4.61 16.50 -18.18
CA GLY A 184 3.68 16.91 -19.23
C GLY A 184 2.23 16.98 -18.77
N ALA A 185 1.35 17.50 -19.64
CA ALA A 185 -0.06 17.74 -19.32
C ALA A 185 -0.87 16.46 -19.03
N ARG A 186 -0.40 15.29 -19.52
CA ARG A 186 -1.08 13.99 -19.37
C ARG A 186 -0.47 13.12 -18.25
N HIS A 187 0.25 13.74 -17.32
CA HIS A 187 0.87 13.04 -16.18
C HIS A 187 -0.17 12.27 -15.34
N VAL A 188 0.25 11.19 -14.68
CA VAL A 188 -0.67 10.24 -14.02
C VAL A 188 -0.65 10.38 -12.48
N LYS A 189 -0.22 11.54 -11.97
CA LYS A 189 0.01 11.80 -10.53
C LYS A 189 -1.27 11.97 -9.70
N ARG A 190 -2.39 12.35 -10.32
CA ARG A 190 -3.62 12.79 -9.62
C ARG A 190 -4.72 11.73 -9.51
N CYS A 191 -4.45 10.50 -9.95
CA CYS A 191 -5.41 9.41 -9.80
C CYS A 191 -5.41 8.88 -8.36
N GLN A 192 -6.56 8.37 -7.90
CA GLN A 192 -6.69 7.74 -6.59
C GLN A 192 -6.60 6.21 -6.69
N GLY A 193 -6.02 5.61 -5.65
CA GLY A 193 -5.87 4.15 -5.55
C GLY A 193 -5.04 3.52 -6.67
N ILE A 194 -5.28 2.21 -6.89
CA ILE A 194 -4.66 1.48 -7.99
C ILE A 194 -5.44 1.78 -9.27
N SER A 195 -4.81 2.49 -10.18
CA SER A 195 -5.42 2.92 -11.44
C SER A 195 -4.69 2.31 -12.62
N GLN A 196 -5.44 1.73 -13.57
CA GLN A 196 -4.90 1.18 -14.81
C GLN A 196 -4.07 2.24 -15.56
N LEU A 197 -2.96 1.80 -16.15
CA LEU A 197 -2.12 2.67 -16.96
C LEU A 197 -2.93 3.18 -18.18
N PRO A 198 -2.86 4.48 -18.51
CA PRO A 198 -3.62 5.02 -19.63
C PRO A 198 -3.33 4.31 -20.95
N LYS A 199 -4.38 4.10 -21.77
CA LYS A 199 -4.27 3.43 -23.08
C LYS A 199 -3.21 4.05 -23.98
N TRP A 200 -3.01 5.37 -23.95
CA TRP A 200 -2.01 6.04 -24.80
C TRP A 200 -0.55 5.68 -24.46
N ILE A 201 -0.27 5.19 -23.24
CA ILE A 201 1.05 4.66 -22.86
C ILE A 201 1.15 3.19 -23.28
N ILE A 202 0.10 2.41 -23.01
CA ILE A 202 0.07 0.98 -23.37
C ILE A 202 0.14 0.81 -24.89
N GLN A 203 -0.66 1.58 -25.64
CA GLN A 203 -0.73 1.64 -27.09
C GLN A 203 0.11 2.81 -27.60
N ASN A 204 1.39 2.80 -27.26
CA ASN A 204 2.32 3.84 -27.68
C ASN A 204 2.64 3.73 -29.17
N LYS A 205 3.01 4.86 -29.79
CA LYS A 205 3.35 4.96 -31.22
C LYS A 205 4.52 4.08 -31.67
N HIS A 206 5.31 3.56 -30.72
CA HIS A 206 6.46 2.70 -30.99
C HIS A 206 6.11 1.21 -30.91
N ASN A 207 4.84 0.85 -30.67
CA ASN A 207 4.39 -0.53 -30.44
C ASN A 207 5.22 -1.26 -29.37
N PHE A 208 5.72 -0.51 -28.38
CA PHE A 208 6.52 -1.08 -27.30
C PHE A 208 5.62 -1.83 -26.32
N ASP A 209 5.91 -3.11 -26.11
CA ASP A 209 5.15 -3.97 -25.20
C ASP A 209 5.73 -3.90 -23.78
N PHE A 210 5.18 -2.99 -22.97
CA PHE A 210 5.52 -2.88 -21.55
C PHE A 210 5.21 -4.14 -20.74
N THR A 211 4.19 -4.90 -21.14
CA THR A 211 3.78 -6.11 -20.44
C THR A 211 4.83 -7.20 -20.59
N LYS A 212 5.28 -7.43 -21.83
CA LYS A 212 6.40 -8.34 -22.13
C LYS A 212 7.68 -7.87 -21.46
N CYS A 213 7.96 -6.56 -21.50
CA CYS A 213 9.13 -5.99 -20.83
C CYS A 213 9.13 -6.26 -19.32
N PHE A 214 8.02 -6.02 -18.62
CA PHE A 214 7.91 -6.30 -17.19
C PHE A 214 7.98 -7.79 -16.88
N ASN A 215 7.36 -8.64 -17.70
CA ASN A 215 7.49 -10.09 -17.53
C ASN A 215 8.96 -10.54 -17.62
N ASN A 216 9.71 -10.03 -18.60
CA ASN A 216 11.14 -10.31 -18.73
C ASN A 216 11.96 -9.78 -17.55
N MET A 217 11.61 -8.58 -17.05
CA MET A 217 12.24 -7.99 -15.87
C MET A 217 12.02 -8.88 -14.63
N PHE A 218 10.79 -9.33 -14.38
CA PHE A 218 10.47 -10.24 -13.27
C PHE A 218 11.18 -11.59 -13.40
N ASN A 219 11.27 -12.15 -14.60
CA ASN A 219 12.01 -13.40 -14.81
C ASN A 219 13.52 -13.25 -14.56
N LYS A 220 14.09 -12.08 -14.86
CA LYS A 220 15.51 -11.80 -14.60
C LYS A 220 15.81 -11.64 -13.11
N TYR A 221 15.00 -10.87 -12.39
CA TYR A 221 15.31 -10.45 -11.01
C TYR A 221 14.63 -11.26 -9.91
N LEU A 222 13.57 -12.03 -10.20
CA LEU A 222 12.76 -12.73 -9.20
C LEU A 222 12.51 -14.20 -9.58
N LYS A 223 13.55 -14.88 -10.09
CA LYS A 223 13.54 -16.30 -10.48
C LYS A 223 12.63 -17.14 -9.58
#